data_AF-A0A849R7L3-F1
#
_entry.id   AF-A0A849R7L3-F1
#
_cell.length_a   1.000
_cell.length_b   1.000
_cell.length_c   1.000
_cell.angle_alpha   90.00
_cell.angle_beta   90.00
_cell.angle_gamma   90.00
#
_symmetry.space_group_name_H-M   'P 1'
#
loop_
_entity.id
_entity.type
_entity.pdbx_description
1 polymer ?
#
loop_
_entity_poly.entity_id
_entity_poly.type
_entity_poly.pdbx_seq_one_letter_code
_entity_poly.pdbx_strand_id
1 'polypeptide(L)'
;MTNTIIYAVAILFFAFMALYNLKIAIKEKKDYVPAIVGFLFTLMVVLFFFEQMFYGLMLLTLVGIISTIWLLKLLWKYLKDRNK
;
A
#
# COMPACT_ATOMS: atom_id res chain seq x y z
N MET A 1 -1.44 21.56 -19.13
CA MET A 1 -1.59 21.97 -17.72
C MET A 1 -2.73 21.23 -16.99
N THR A 2 -3.90 21.04 -17.62
CA THR A 2 -5.08 20.40 -16.98
C THR A 2 -4.79 18.97 -16.47
N ASN A 3 -4.05 18.16 -17.24
CA ASN A 3 -3.76 16.76 -16.87
C ASN A 3 -2.90 16.64 -15.61
N THR A 4 -1.91 17.53 -15.43
CA THR A 4 -1.02 17.55 -14.26
C THR A 4 -1.78 17.81 -12.96
N ILE A 5 -2.76 18.72 -12.99
CA ILE A 5 -3.60 19.05 -11.83
C ILE A 5 -4.49 17.86 -11.47
N ILE A 6 -5.08 17.18 -12.46
CA ILE A 6 -5.90 15.99 -12.24
C ILE A 6 -5.08 14.88 -11.57
N TYR A 7 -3.86 14.62 -12.02
CA TYR A 7 -2.97 13.63 -11.39
C TYR A 7 -2.58 14.01 -9.97
N ALA A 8 -2.27 15.28 -9.71
CA ALA A 8 -1.94 15.75 -8.36
C ALA A 8 -3.13 15.58 -7.39
N VAL A 9 -4.35 15.92 -7.82
CA VAL A 9 -5.58 15.74 -7.03
C VAL A 9 -5.85 14.26 -6.77
N ALA A 10 -5.69 13.40 -7.78
CA ALA A 10 -5.86 11.96 -7.63
C ALA A 10 -4.87 11.38 -6.62
N ILE A 11 -3.58 11.73 -6.72
CA ILE A 11 -2.53 11.30 -5.80
C ILE A 11 -2.85 11.74 -4.36
N LEU A 12 -3.24 13.01 -4.17
CA LEU A 12 -3.62 13.52 -2.85
C LEU A 12 -4.82 12.76 -2.28
N PHE A 13 -5.86 12.53 -3.10
CA PHE A 13 -7.04 11.77 -2.69
C PHE A 13 -6.66 10.34 -2.25
N PHE A 14 -5.85 9.63 -3.04
CA PHE A 14 -5.35 8.30 -2.69
C PHE A 14 -4.54 8.31 -1.40
N ALA A 15 -3.66 9.30 -1.20
CA ALA A 15 -2.87 9.43 0.01
C ALA A 15 -3.76 9.64 1.25
N PHE A 16 -4.76 10.52 1.15
CA PHE A 16 -5.74 10.75 2.21
C PHE A 16 -6.56 9.49 2.52
N MET A 17 -7.04 8.77 1.50
CA MET A 17 -7.79 7.54 1.67
C MET A 17 -6.93 6.43 2.32
N ALA A 18 -5.66 6.31 1.93
CA ALA A 18 -4.73 5.36 2.54
C ALA A 18 -4.49 5.66 4.02
N LEU A 19 -4.29 6.93 4.39
CA LEU A 19 -4.15 7.37 5.78
C LEU A 19 -5.44 7.17 6.59
N TYR A 20 -6.60 7.45 5.99
CA TYR A 20 -7.90 7.21 6.61
C TYR A 20 -8.13 5.72 6.89
N ASN A 21 -7.85 4.86 5.91
CA ASN A 21 -7.95 3.41 6.05
C ASN A 21 -6.96 2.88 7.10
N LEU A 22 -5.75 3.44 7.17
CA LEU A 22 -4.78 3.09 8.21
C LEU A 22 -5.29 3.47 9.61
N LYS A 23 -5.85 4.67 9.76
CA LYS A 23 -6.46 5.12 11.02
C LYS A 23 -7.61 4.21 11.45
N ILE A 24 -8.47 3.81 10.51
CA ILE A 24 -9.57 2.87 10.79
C ILE A 24 -9.02 1.50 11.18
N ALA A 25 -8.06 0.95 10.42
CA ALA A 25 -7.48 -0.36 10.70
C ALA A 25 -6.87 -0.42 12.11
N ILE A 26 -6.16 0.63 12.52
CA ILE A 26 -5.62 0.77 13.89
C ILE A 26 -6.75 0.83 14.91
N LYS A 27 -7.78 1.66 14.68
CA LYS A 27 -8.92 1.81 15.60
C LYS A 27 -9.71 0.51 15.78
N GLU A 28 -9.94 -0.23 14.70
CA GLU A 28 -10.71 -1.46 14.69
C GLU A 28 -9.87 -2.71 15.01
N LYS A 29 -8.57 -2.54 15.31
CA LYS A 29 -7.60 -3.65 15.51
C LYS A 29 -7.63 -4.67 14.37
N LYS A 30 -7.97 -4.20 13.17
CA LYS A 30 -7.97 -4.98 11.94
C LYS A 30 -6.56 -5.01 11.37
N ASP A 31 -6.35 -5.90 10.42
CA ASP A 31 -5.08 -6.00 9.73
C ASP A 31 -4.78 -4.68 9.01
N TYR A 32 -3.70 -4.02 9.44
CA TYR A 32 -3.27 -2.73 8.92
C TYR A 32 -2.27 -2.87 7.77
N VAL A 33 -1.79 -4.08 7.50
CA VAL A 33 -0.82 -4.34 6.42
C VAL A 33 -1.36 -3.95 5.04
N PRO A 34 -2.62 -4.25 4.67
CA PRO A 34 -3.19 -3.79 3.40
C PRO A 34 -3.21 -2.27 3.25
N ALA A 35 -3.47 -1.53 4.34
CA ALA A 35 -3.47 -0.07 4.33
C ALA A 35 -2.04 0.49 4.16
N ILE A 36 -1.04 -0.10 4.81
CA ILE A 36 0.37 0.26 4.62
C ILE A 36 0.82 -0.01 3.19
N VAL A 37 0.46 -1.16 2.62
CA VAL A 37 0.77 -1.51 1.23
C VAL A 37 0.16 -0.49 0.27
N GLY A 38 -1.12 -0.12 0.45
CA GLY A 38 -1.77 0.90 -0.37
C GLY A 38 -1.10 2.29 -0.27
N PHE A 39 -0.64 2.67 0.93
CA PHE A 39 0.11 3.91 1.12
C PHE A 39 1.46 3.89 0.38
N LEU A 40 2.21 2.79 0.49
CA LEU A 40 3.50 2.64 -0.20
C LEU A 40 3.32 2.64 -1.73
N PHE A 41 2.26 2.00 -2.25
CA PHE A 41 1.92 2.09 -3.68
C PHE A 41 1.66 3.52 -4.13
N THR A 42 0.98 4.33 -3.31
CA THR A 42 0.75 5.74 -3.62
C THR A 42 2.07 6.51 -3.71
N LEU A 43 3.00 6.29 -2.77
CA LEU A 43 4.34 6.88 -2.82
C LEU A 43 5.14 6.43 -4.05
N MET A 44 5.02 5.17 -4.45
CA MET A 44 5.67 4.66 -5.66
C MET A 44 5.17 5.39 -6.91
N VAL A 45 3.85 5.59 -7.05
CA VAL A 45 3.26 6.34 -8.16
C VAL A 45 3.75 7.78 -8.16
N VAL A 46 3.85 8.43 -6.99
CA VAL A 46 4.42 9.77 -6.85
C VAL A 46 5.86 9.81 -7.35
N LEU A 47 6.69 8.86 -6.93
CA LEU A 47 8.10 8.79 -7.34
C LEU A 47 8.24 8.61 -8.86
N PHE A 48 7.43 7.74 -9.46
CA PHE A 48 7.42 7.60 -10.92
C PHE A 48 6.95 8.87 -11.64
N PHE A 49 6.00 9.60 -11.07
CA PHE A 49 5.55 10.87 -11.62
C PHE A 49 6.66 11.94 -11.62
N PHE A 50 7.52 11.94 -10.61
CA PHE A 50 8.70 12.82 -10.53
C PHE A 50 9.95 12.24 -11.20
N GLU A 51 9.80 11.24 -12.08
CA GLU A 51 10.88 10.57 -12.82
C GLU A 51 11.95 9.91 -11.92
N GLN A 52 11.63 9.67 -10.65
CA GLN A 52 12.49 9.03 -9.66
C GLN A 52 12.40 7.48 -9.78
N MET A 53 12.71 6.94 -10.97
CA MET A 53 12.50 5.51 -11.27
C MET A 53 13.25 4.57 -10.33
N PHE A 54 14.50 4.87 -9.98
CA PHE A 54 15.30 4.04 -9.07
C PHE A 54 14.63 3.88 -7.71
N TYR A 55 14.21 5.00 -7.10
CA TYR A 55 13.52 4.99 -5.81
C TYR A 55 12.15 4.31 -5.90
N GLY A 56 11.40 4.54 -6.99
CA GLY A 56 10.13 3.86 -7.22
C GLY A 56 10.27 2.34 -7.31
N LEU A 57 11.30 1.83 -8.01
CA LEU A 57 11.58 0.39 -8.10
C LEU A 57 12.01 -0.22 -6.77
N MET A 58 12.82 0.50 -5.98
CA MET A 58 13.16 0.06 -4.62
C MET A 58 11.91 -0.07 -3.75
N LEU A 59 11.00 0.91 -3.84
CA LEU A 59 9.74 0.91 -3.10
C LEU A 59 8.84 -0.24 -3.54
N LEU A 60 8.75 -0.51 -4.85
CA LEU A 60 8.03 -1.65 -5.40
C LEU A 60 8.56 -2.98 -4.86
N THR A 61 9.89 -3.13 -4.80
CA THR A 61 10.54 -4.33 -4.25
C THR A 61 10.17 -4.51 -2.78
N LEU A 62 10.23 -3.44 -2.00
CA LEU A 62 9.87 -3.45 -0.58
C LEU A 62 8.39 -3.80 -0.36
N VAL A 63 7.49 -3.24 -1.19
CA VAL A 63 6.07 -3.58 -1.18
C VAL A 63 5.85 -5.06 -1.52
N GLY A 64 6.55 -5.59 -2.52
CA GLY A 64 6.50 -7.00 -2.89
C GLY A 64 6.91 -7.92 -1.75
N ILE A 65 8.00 -7.59 -1.04
CA ILE A 65 8.48 -8.34 0.13
C ILE A 65 7.44 -8.34 1.24
N ILE A 66 6.93 -7.15 1.64
CA ILE A 66 5.94 -7.02 2.72
C ILE A 66 4.66 -7.79 2.38
N SER A 67 4.17 -7.64 1.15
CA SER A 67 2.94 -8.31 0.69
C SER A 67 3.10 -9.83 0.67
N THR A 68 4.26 -10.33 0.24
CA THR A 68 4.56 -11.78 0.21
C THR A 68 4.62 -12.36 1.61
N ILE A 69 5.34 -11.71 2.53
CA ILE A 69 5.43 -12.14 3.93
C ILE A 69 4.04 -12.17 4.57
N TRP A 70 3.22 -11.16 4.30
CA TRP A 70 1.86 -11.07 4.80
C TRP A 70 0.96 -12.19 4.26
N LEU A 71 0.98 -12.42 2.95
CA LEU A 71 0.24 -13.50 2.30
C LEU A 71 0.62 -14.87 2.86
N LEU A 72 1.92 -15.12 3.10
CA LEU A 72 2.38 -16.37 3.70
C LEU A 72 1.85 -16.55 5.13
N LYS A 73 1.84 -15.48 5.94
CA LYS A 73 1.24 -15.51 7.29
C LYS A 73 -0.26 -15.79 7.23
N LEU A 74 -0.97 -15.15 6.31
CA LEU A 74 -2.41 -15.36 6.13
C LEU A 74 -2.72 -16.79 5.68
N LEU A 75 -1.96 -17.31 4.72
CA LEU A 75 -2.11 -18.67 4.21
C LEU A 75 -1.82 -19.71 5.29
N TRP A 76 -0.77 -19.51 6.10
CA TRP A 76 -0.47 -20.38 7.24
C TRP A 76 -1.63 -20.41 8.25
N LYS A 77 -2.18 -19.23 8.58
CA LYS A 77 -3.34 -19.12 9.48
C LYS A 77 -4.54 -19.88 8.91
N TYR A 78 -4.84 -19.69 7.63
CA TYR A 78 -5.94 -20.38 6.96
C TYR A 78 -5.78 -21.91 6.96
N LEU A 79 -4.58 -22.43 6.64
CA LEU A 79 -4.31 -23.87 6.68
C LEU A 79 -4.42 -24.45 8.10
N LYS A 80 -3.97 -23.71 9.12
CA LYS A 80 -4.09 -24.13 10.52
C LYS A 80 -5.55 -24.20 10.97
N ASP A 81 -6.38 -23.27 10.53
CA ASP A 81 -7.81 -23.25 10.86
C ASP A 81 -8.60 -24.34 10.11
N ARG A 82 -8.11 -24.82 8.95
CA ARG A 82 -8.72 -25.92 8.17
C ARG A 82 -8.32 -27.32 8.64
N ASN A 83 -7.19 -27.45 9.32
CA ASN A 83 -6.69 -28.72 9.86
C ASN A 83 -7.09 -28.95 11.34
N LYS A 84 -8.00 -28.12 11.87
CA LYS A 84 -8.65 -28.29 13.19
C LYS A 84 -10.10 -28.69 12.98
#